data_AF-A0A357I0C5-F1
#
_entry.id   AF-A0A357I0C5-F1
#
_cell.length_a   1.000
_cell.length_b   1.000
_cell.length_c   1.000
_cell.angle_alpha   90.00
_cell.angle_beta   90.00
_cell.angle_gamma   90.00
#
_symmetry.space_group_name_H-M   'P 1'
#
loop_
_entity.id
_entity.type
_entity.pdbx_description
1 polymer ?
#
loop_
_entity_poly.entity_id
_entity_poly.type
_entity_poly.pdbx_seq_one_letter_code
_entity_poly.pdbx_strand_id
1 'polypeptide(L)'
;MVAGLFYAGCVILMALAGPEKLVFFFNGLFHGLDLSPIFMASVSFEVTLTGFINTILLAWLFGASLAVAYNYSGWLDPARRAPGRGRPPTRS
;
A
#
# COMPACT_ATOMS: atom_id res chain seq x y z
N MET A 1 -0.24 7.11 -2.51
CA MET A 1 -1.23 7.58 -3.51
C MET A 1 -1.87 6.43 -4.28
N VAL A 2 -1.13 5.39 -4.70
CA VAL A 2 -1.70 4.20 -5.38
C VAL A 2 -2.79 3.49 -4.55
N ALA A 3 -2.59 3.34 -3.23
CA ALA A 3 -3.60 2.74 -2.35
C ALA A 3 -4.91 3.54 -2.28
N GLY A 4 -4.85 4.87 -2.39
CA GLY A 4 -6.04 5.72 -2.46
C GLY A 4 -6.79 5.56 -3.79
N LEU A 5 -6.06 5.46 -4.91
CA LEU A 5 -6.66 5.16 -6.22
C LEU A 5 -7.31 3.77 -6.24
N PHE A 6 -6.67 2.78 -5.63
CA PHE A 6 -7.24 1.44 -5.48
C PHE A 6 -8.53 1.47 -4.63
N TYR A 7 -8.52 2.18 -3.50
CA TYR A 7 -9.71 2.34 -2.67
C TYR A 7 -10.86 3.04 -3.42
N ALA A 8 -10.57 4.15 -4.10
CA ALA A 8 -11.56 4.87 -4.90
C ALA A 8 -12.11 3.99 -6.04
N GLY A 9 -11.24 3.24 -6.72
CA GLY A 9 -11.64 2.25 -7.72
C GLY A 9 -12.56 1.17 -7.15
N CYS A 10 -12.27 0.67 -5.94
CA CYS A 10 -13.13 -0.29 -5.24
C CYS A 10 -14.50 0.31 -4.89
N VAL A 11 -14.56 1.54 -4.39
CA VAL A 11 -15.85 2.21 -4.08
C VAL A 11 -16.67 2.44 -5.35
N ILE A 12 -16.04 2.88 -6.44
CA ILE A 12 -16.72 3.08 -7.73
C ILE A 12 -17.22 1.74 -8.29
N LEU A 13 -16.39 0.69 -8.25
CA LEU A 13 -16.80 -0.67 -8.62
C LEU A 13 -17.98 -1.14 -7.78
N MET A 14 -17.96 -0.88 -6.46
CA MET A 14 -19.06 -1.24 -5.57
C MET A 14 -20.36 -0.48 -5.86
N ALA A 15 -20.26 0.78 -6.29
CA ALA A 15 -21.41 1.60 -6.66
C ALA A 15 -22.00 1.18 -8.03
N LEU A 16 -21.18 0.67 -8.94
CA LEU A 16 -21.60 0.30 -10.30
C LEU A 16 -21.97 -1.18 -10.43
N ALA A 17 -21.37 -2.06 -9.63
CA ALA A 17 -21.58 -3.50 -9.67
C ALA A 17 -22.47 -3.95 -8.51
N GLY A 18 -23.42 -4.84 -8.77
CA GLY A 18 -24.21 -5.47 -7.70
C GLY A 18 -23.35 -6.36 -6.78
N PRO A 19 -23.81 -6.63 -5.54
CA PRO A 19 -23.07 -7.37 -4.52
C PRO A 19 -22.58 -8.75 -5.00
N GLU A 20 -23.38 -9.47 -5.78
CA GLU A 20 -23.02 -10.79 -6.31
C GLU A 20 -21.80 -10.73 -7.26
N LYS A 21 -21.72 -9.70 -8.11
CA LYS A 21 -20.61 -9.54 -9.07
C LYS A 21 -19.32 -9.11 -8.37
N LEU A 22 -19.44 -8.36 -7.28
CA LEU A 22 -18.30 -7.95 -6.46
C LEU A 22 -17.70 -9.14 -5.71
N VAL A 23 -18.55 -9.97 -5.10
CA VAL A 23 -18.09 -11.19 -4.42
C VAL A 23 -17.31 -12.08 -5.40
N PHE A 24 -17.84 -12.34 -6.60
CA PHE A 24 -17.13 -13.14 -7.60
C PHE A 24 -15.79 -12.51 -8.03
N PHE A 25 -15.77 -11.20 -8.31
CA PHE A 25 -14.56 -10.50 -8.73
C PHE A 25 -13.46 -10.53 -7.68
N PHE A 26 -13.80 -10.15 -6.44
CA PHE A 26 -12.83 -10.14 -5.35
C PHE A 26 -12.40 -11.54 -4.94
N ASN A 27 -13.31 -12.53 -4.95
CA ASN A 27 -12.98 -13.92 -4.68
C ASN A 27 -11.92 -14.44 -5.68
N GLY A 28 -12.05 -14.11 -6.97
CA GLY A 28 -10.99 -14.38 -7.96
C GLY A 28 -9.68 -13.60 -7.71
N LEU A 29 -9.77 -12.34 -7.29
CA LEU A 29 -8.61 -11.47 -7.03
C LEU A 29 -7.79 -11.94 -5.81
N PHE A 30 -8.47 -12.49 -4.80
CA PHE A 30 -7.89 -13.04 -3.58
C PHE A 30 -7.61 -14.56 -3.65
N HIS A 31 -7.41 -15.11 -4.84
CA HIS A 31 -7.05 -16.54 -5.02
C HIS A 31 -8.11 -17.55 -4.54
N GLY A 32 -9.40 -17.27 -4.75
CA GLY A 32 -10.50 -18.19 -4.43
C GLY A 32 -10.96 -18.14 -2.98
N LEU A 33 -10.63 -17.07 -2.26
CA LEU A 33 -11.06 -16.84 -0.89
C LEU A 33 -12.51 -16.31 -0.89
N ASP A 34 -13.44 -17.06 -0.28
CA ASP A 34 -14.84 -16.67 -0.22
C ASP A 34 -15.03 -15.44 0.67
N LEU A 35 -15.32 -14.31 0.03
CA LEU A 35 -15.53 -13.02 0.68
C LEU A 35 -17.00 -12.71 0.93
N SER A 36 -17.92 -13.58 0.51
CA SER A 36 -19.36 -13.42 0.76
C SER A 36 -19.70 -13.16 2.25
N PRO A 37 -19.07 -13.82 3.25
CA PRO A 37 -19.37 -13.54 4.66
C PRO A 37 -18.82 -12.20 5.18
N ILE A 38 -17.89 -11.59 4.47
CA ILE A 38 -17.23 -10.32 4.86
C ILE A 38 -17.86 -9.14 4.10
N PHE A 39 -18.50 -9.42 2.95
CA PHE A 39 -19.08 -8.40 2.09
C PHE A 39 -20.36 -7.82 2.69
N MET A 40 -20.21 -6.68 3.36
CA MET A 40 -21.33 -5.94 3.93
C MET A 40 -21.81 -4.91 2.90
N ALA A 41 -22.92 -5.18 2.22
CA ALA A 41 -23.43 -4.33 1.14
C ALA A 41 -24.04 -2.99 1.62
N SER A 42 -24.31 -2.84 2.91
CA SER A 42 -25.03 -1.70 3.50
C SER A 42 -24.17 -0.83 4.42
N VAL A 43 -22.92 -0.55 4.03
CA VAL A 43 -22.03 0.29 4.83
C VAL A 43 -22.39 1.76 4.67
N SER A 44 -22.47 2.52 5.77
CA SER A 44 -22.72 3.96 5.70
C SER A 44 -21.57 4.69 5.01
N PHE A 45 -21.88 5.83 4.39
CA PHE A 45 -20.90 6.68 3.73
C PHE A 45 -19.77 7.14 4.66
N GLU A 46 -20.09 7.41 5.94
CA GLU A 46 -19.09 7.83 6.95
C GLU A 46 -18.05 6.75 7.25
N VAL A 47 -18.48 5.49 7.32
CA VAL A 47 -17.59 4.35 7.54
C VAL A 47 -16.67 4.15 6.32
N THR A 48 -17.21 4.35 5.12
CA THR A 48 -16.43 4.30 3.87
C THR A 48 -15.38 5.43 3.85
N LEU A 49 -15.77 6.66 4.19
CA LEU A 49 -14.82 7.77 4.26
C LEU A 49 -13.72 7.55 5.30
N THR A 50 -14.07 7.00 6.46
CA THR A 50 -13.11 6.64 7.52
C THR A 50 -12.13 5.55 7.04
N GLY A 51 -12.64 4.54 6.34
CA GLY A 51 -11.83 3.48 5.73
C GLY A 51 -10.85 4.01 4.68
N PHE A 52 -11.26 4.98 3.86
CA PHE A 52 -10.38 5.63 2.89
C PHE A 52 -9.20 6.35 3.55
N ILE A 53 -9.49 7.18 4.57
CA ILE A 53 -8.47 7.92 5.30
C ILE A 53 -7.47 6.95 5.96
N ASN A 54 -7.98 5.92 6.64
CA ASN A 54 -7.13 4.89 7.24
C ASN A 54 -6.26 4.16 6.22
N THR A 55 -6.80 3.83 5.05
CA THR A 55 -6.03 3.18 3.98
C THR A 55 -4.87 4.05 3.50
N ILE A 56 -5.09 5.38 3.37
CA ILE A 56 -4.03 6.32 3.02
C ILE A 56 -2.96 6.39 4.11
N LEU A 57 -3.37 6.49 5.38
CA LEU A 57 -2.45 6.56 6.51
C LEU A 57 -1.60 5.29 6.62
N LEU A 58 -2.20 4.11 6.52
CA LEU A 58 -1.50 2.83 6.57
C LEU A 58 -0.52 2.67 5.40
N ALA A 59 -0.93 3.02 4.18
CA ALA A 59 -0.05 2.95 3.02
C ALA A 59 1.12 3.93 3.13
N TRP A 60 0.89 5.13 3.67
CA TRP A 60 1.96 6.09 3.93
C TRP A 60 2.93 5.57 4.99
N LEU A 61 2.41 5.04 6.10
CA LEU A 61 3.24 4.50 7.18
C LEU A 61 4.10 3.34 6.69
N PHE A 62 3.52 2.41 5.91
CA PHE A 62 4.24 1.30 5.32
C PHE A 62 5.36 1.78 4.36
N GLY A 63 5.07 2.78 3.52
CA GLY A 63 6.08 3.39 2.65
C GLY A 63 7.21 4.06 3.44
N ALA A 64 6.88 4.77 4.51
CA ALA A 64 7.87 5.39 5.40
C ALA A 64 8.73 4.32 6.10
N SER A 65 8.13 3.25 6.61
CA SER A 65 8.84 2.13 7.23
C SER A 65 9.82 1.46 6.25
N LEU A 66 9.40 1.24 5.00
CA LEU A 66 10.30 0.71 3.96
C LEU A 66 11.44 1.67 3.66
N ALA A 67 11.17 2.97 3.48
CA ALA A 67 12.20 3.98 3.23
C ALA A 67 13.22 4.04 4.38
N VAL A 68 12.75 3.94 5.62
CA VAL A 68 13.60 3.85 6.82
C VAL A 68 14.44 2.56 6.77
N ALA A 69 13.85 1.40 6.51
CA ALA A 69 14.57 0.13 6.44
C ALA A 69 15.68 0.15 5.38
N TYR A 70 15.40 0.68 4.18
CA TYR A 70 16.38 0.82 3.10
C TYR A 70 17.47 1.85 3.41
N ASN A 71 17.15 2.96 4.08
CA ASN A 71 18.14 3.98 4.43
C ASN A 71 19.01 3.57 5.64
N TYR A 72 18.45 2.84 6.61
CA TYR A 72 19.20 2.30 7.75
C TYR A 72 20.14 1.16 7.35
N SER A 73 19.78 0.34 6.36
CA SER A 73 20.71 -0.69 5.85
C SER A 73 21.98 -0.08 5.25
N GLY A 74 21.87 1.07 4.58
CA GLY A 74 23.01 1.86 4.13
C GLY A 74 23.81 2.51 5.28
N TRP A 75 23.16 2.81 6.41
CA TRP A 75 23.84 3.33 7.61
C TRP A 75 24.63 2.23 8.32
N LEU A 76 24.13 0.99 8.35
CA LEU A 76 24.80 -0.17 8.96
C LEU A 76 26.08 -0.61 8.21
N ASP A 77 26.31 -0.13 6.98
CA ASP A 77 27.57 -0.33 6.25
C ASP A 77 28.73 0.41 6.95
N PRO A 78 29.63 -0.31 7.67
CA PRO A 78 30.74 0.31 8.38
C PRO A 78 31.73 0.99 7.40
N ALA A 79 31.76 0.55 6.14
CA ALA A 79 32.68 1.06 5.13
C ALA A 79 32.32 2.47 4.64
N ARG A 80 31.06 2.92 4.81
CA ARG A 80 30.61 4.28 4.46
C ARG A 80 30.83 5.30 5.59
N ARG A 81 31.10 4.85 6.82
CA ARG A 81 31.33 5.74 7.99
C ARG A 81 32.78 6.11 8.23
N ALA A 82 33.73 5.53 7.48
CA ALA A 82 35.13 5.88 7.62
C ALA A 82 35.39 7.30 7.08
N PRO A 83 35.80 8.27 7.90
CA PRO A 83 36.17 9.60 7.45
C PRO A 83 37.53 9.49 6.76
N GLY A 84 37.58 9.20 5.46
CA GLY A 84 38.88 9.10 4.78
C GLY A 84 38.96 8.63 3.33
N ARG A 85 37.88 8.26 2.63
CA ARG A 85 38.00 7.93 1.20
C ARG A 85 37.84 9.17 0.32
N GLY A 86 38.95 9.86 0.13
CA GLY A 86 39.15 10.81 -0.95
C GLY A 86 38.84 10.18 -2.31
N ARG A 87 38.44 11.06 -3.25
CA ARG A 87 38.14 10.76 -4.67
C ARG A 87 39.04 9.66 -5.26
N PRO A 88 38.48 8.76 -6.11
CA PRO A 88 39.33 7.88 -6.90
C PRO A 88 40.23 8.73 -7.81
N PRO A 89 41.51 8.36 -8.00
CA PRO A 89 42.43 9.13 -8.82
C PRO A 89 41.91 9.13 -10.27
N THR A 90 41.76 10.32 -10.84
CA THR A 90 41.60 10.49 -12.28
C THR A 90 42.86 9.96 -12.94
N ARG A 91 42.76 8.80 -13.60
CA ARG A 91 43.79 8.28 -14.49
C ARG A 91 43.95 9.26 -15.66
N SER A 92 45.07 9.98 -15.66
CA SER A 92 45.67 10.62 -16.84
C SER A 92 46.36 9.57 -17.70
#